data_AF-A0AAD6Q8C8-F1
#
_entry.id   AF-A0AAD6Q8C8-F1
#
_cell.length_a   1.000
_cell.length_b   1.000
_cell.length_c   1.000
_cell.angle_alpha   90.00
_cell.angle_beta   90.00
_cell.angle_gamma   90.00
#
_symmetry.space_group_name_H-M   'P 1'
#
loop_
_entity.id
_entity.type
_entity.pdbx_description
1 polymer ?
#
loop_
_entity_poly.entity_id
_entity_poly.type
_entity_poly.pdbx_seq_one_letter_code
_entity_poly.pdbx_strand_id
1 'polypeptide(L)' 'MLVDKDKKPQWEPSRLELVSKDMVDRCFTGIDDDDDWQFLQLPDRSSVAEVLKPKL' A
#
# COMPACT_ATOMS: atom_id res chain seq x y z
N MET A 1 -12.11 -6.61 4.90
CA MET A 1 -11.56 -7.98 4.96
C MET A 1 -10.75 -8.08 6.23
N LEU A 2 -11.20 -8.86 7.22
CA LEU A 2 -10.44 -9.08 8.45
C LEU A 2 -9.46 -10.22 8.16
N VAL A 3 -8.16 -9.98 8.33
CA VAL A 3 -7.14 -11.01 8.16
C VAL A 3 -7.21 -11.91 9.39
N ASP A 4 -7.64 -13.16 9.21
CA ASP A 4 -7.60 -14.15 10.28
C ASP A 4 -6.14 -14.36 10.71
N LYS A 5 -5.87 -14.17 12.00
CA LYS A 5 -4.55 -14.41 12.59
C LYS A 5 -4.13 -15.86 12.27
N ASP A 6 -2.88 -16.02 11.84
CA ASP A 6 -2.26 -17.31 11.51
C ASP A 6 -2.78 -18.01 10.24
N LYS A 7 -3.75 -17.42 9.50
CA LYS A 7 -4.12 -17.91 8.18
C LYS A 7 -3.32 -17.21 7.10
N LYS A 8 -2.64 -18.00 6.27
CA LYS A 8 -2.04 -17.48 5.04
C LYS A 8 -3.17 -17.05 4.09
N PRO A 9 -3.19 -15.80 3.62
CA PRO A 9 -4.11 -15.36 2.60
C PRO A 9 -3.94 -16.21 1.33
N GLN A 10 -5.07 -16.64 0.76
CA GLN A 10 -5.12 -17.39 -0.49
C GLN A 10 -5.14 -16.38 -1.65
N TRP A 11 -3.97 -15.82 -1.95
CA TRP A 11 -3.82 -14.90 -3.08
C TRP A 11 -3.93 -15.63 -4.40
N GLU A 12 -4.51 -14.96 -5.39
CA GLU A 12 -4.44 -15.34 -6.78
C GLU A 12 -3.81 -14.17 -7.58
N PRO A 13 -2.65 -14.39 -8.22
CA PRO A 13 -1.88 -15.62 -8.26
C PRO A 13 -1.18 -15.90 -6.91
N SER A 14 -1.00 -17.18 -6.60
CA SER A 14 -0.47 -17.63 -5.29
C SER A 14 1.03 -17.43 -5.11
N ARG A 15 1.73 -17.09 -6.21
CA ARG A 15 3.17 -16.89 -6.26
C ARG A 15 3.50 -15.66 -7.09
N LEU A 16 4.57 -14.98 -6.69
CA LEU A 16 4.99 -13.74 -7.33
C LEU A 16 5.47 -13.97 -8.78
N GLU A 17 6.12 -15.10 -9.06
CA GLU A 17 6.61 -15.42 -10.42
C GLU A 17 5.48 -15.60 -11.45
N LEU A 18 4.25 -15.77 -10.98
CA LEU A 18 3.06 -15.92 -11.82
C LEU A 18 2.37 -14.57 -12.10
N VAL A 19 2.81 -13.48 -11.47
CA VAL A 19 2.28 -12.14 -11.73
C VAL A 19 2.88 -11.63 -13.04
N SER A 20 2.03 -11.38 -14.03
CA SER A 20 2.48 -10.81 -15.31
C SER A 20 2.61 -9.29 -15.24
N LYS A 21 3.39 -8.72 -16.15
CA LYS A 21 3.49 -7.27 -16.32
C LYS A 21 2.13 -6.62 -16.57
N ASP A 22 1.31 -7.21 -17.44
CA ASP A 22 -0.03 -6.69 -17.75
C ASP A 22 -0.95 -6.62 -16.52
N MET A 23 -0.83 -7.56 -15.58
CA MET A 23 -1.60 -7.54 -14.35
C MET A 23 -1.22 -6.35 -13.47
N VAL A 24 0.07 -6.00 -13.44
CA VAL A 24 0.58 -4.83 -12.72
C VAL A 24 0.16 -3.54 -13.42
N ASP A 25 0.30 -3.49 -14.75
CA ASP A 25 0.01 -2.28 -15.54
C ASP A 25 -1.47 -1.86 -15.42
N ARG A 26 -2.40 -2.82 -15.22
CA ARG A 26 -3.82 -2.53 -14.92
C ARG A 26 -4.03 -1.72 -13.65
N CYS A 27 -3.19 -1.88 -12.64
CA CYS A 27 -3.30 -1.14 -11.38
C CYS A 27 -2.99 0.36 -11.55
N PHE A 28 -2.27 0.72 -12.60
CA PHE A 28 -1.89 2.10 -12.90
C PHE A 28 -2.76 2.72 -14.01
N THR A 29 -3.71 1.97 -14.55
CA THR A 29 -4.61 2.47 -15.59
C THR A 29 -5.53 3.54 -15.01
N GLY A 30 -5.60 4.72 -15.66
CA GLY A 30 -6.45 5.83 -15.25
C GLY A 30 -5.87 6.74 -14.15
N ILE A 31 -4.60 6.55 -13.77
CA ILE A 31 -3.92 7.49 -12.84
C ILE A 31 -3.50 8.78 -13.55
N ASP A 32 -3.09 8.69 -14.83
CA ASP A 32 -2.62 9.86 -15.59
C ASP A 32 -3.73 10.61 -16.35
N ASP A 33 -4.89 9.96 -16.58
CA ASP A 33 -5.97 10.47 -17.45
C ASP A 33 -7.17 11.07 -16.71
N ASP A 34 -7.29 10.85 -15.39
CA ASP A 34 -8.38 11.38 -14.57
C ASP A 34 -7.92 12.62 -13.78
N ASP A 35 -8.34 13.81 -14.20
CA ASP A 35 -8.15 15.08 -13.45
C ASP A 35 -8.84 15.07 -12.06
N ASP A 36 -9.62 14.04 -11.76
CA ASP A 36 -10.38 13.87 -10.51
C ASP A 36 -9.55 13.26 -9.37
N TRP A 37 -8.30 12.84 -9.60
CA TRP A 37 -7.44 12.33 -8.53
C TRP A 37 -7.01 13.47 -7.59
N GLN A 38 -7.57 13.48 -6.39
CA GLN A 38 -7.18 14.42 -5.34
C GLN A 38 -6.01 13.89 -4.50
N PHE A 39 -5.18 14.79 -4.00
CA PHE A 39 -4.13 14.44 -3.05
C PHE A 39 -4.71 13.76 -1.81
N LEU A 40 -4.19 12.58 -1.47
CA LEU A 40 -4.57 11.88 -0.25
C LEU A 40 -4.15 12.71 0.97
N GLN A 41 -5.13 13.30 1.66
CA GLN A 41 -4.88 13.97 2.93
C GLN A 41 -4.66 12.93 4.03
N LEU A 42 -3.42 12.83 4.51
CA LEU A 42 -3.08 11.98 5.63
C LEU A 42 -3.23 12.78 6.93
N PRO A 43 -3.70 12.15 8.03
CA PRO A 43 -3.72 12.81 9.33
C PRO A 43 -2.31 13.15 9.79
N ASP A 44 -2.18 14.23 10.57
CA ASP A 44 -0.90 14.68 11.12
C ASP A 44 -0.24 13.56 11.95
N ARG A 45 0.92 13.08 11.48
CA ARG A 45 1.71 12.04 12.15
C ARG A 45 2.59 12.62 13.26
N SER A 46 2.08 13.52 14.09
CA SER A 46 2.84 14.25 15.10
C SER A 46 3.45 13.39 16.22
N SER A 47 3.29 12.05 16.18
CA SER A 47 3.74 11.13 17.24
C SER A 47 5.15 10.53 17.07
N VAL A 48 5.98 10.96 16.10
CA VAL A 48 7.34 10.38 15.90
C VAL A 48 8.50 11.30 16.30
N ALA A 49 8.25 12.55 16.67
CA ALA A 49 9.32 13.45 17.13
C ALA A 49 9.78 13.18 18.58
N GLU A 50 9.02 12.43 19.39
CA GLU A 50 9.36 12.21 20.79
C GLU A 50 10.27 10.99 21.06
N VAL A 51 10.42 10.06 20.11
CA VAL A 51 11.11 8.78 20.35
C VAL A 51 12.63 8.83 20.10
N LEU A 52 13.15 9.87 19.46
CA LEU A 52 14.59 10.01 19.18
C LEU A 52 15.19 11.23 19.90
N LYS A 53 15.12 11.24 21.24
CA LYS A 53 16.03 12.07 22.04
C LYS A 53 17.26 11.20 22.37
N PRO A 54 18.44 11.42 21.74
CA PRO A 54 19.65 10.74 22.18
C PRO A 54 19.91 11.09 23.65
N LYS A 55 20.13 10.05 24.47
CA LYS A 55 20.58 10.20 25.85
C LYS A 55 22.04 10.66 25.80
N LEU A 56 22.27 11.93 26.12
CA LEU A 56 23.61 12.47 26.39
C LEU A 56 24.10 11.97 27.76
#